data_AF-A0A670YX21-F1
#
_entry.id   AF-A0A670YX21-F1
#
_cell.length_a   1.000
_cell.length_b   1.000
_cell.length_c   1.000
_cell.angle_alpha   90.00
_cell.angle_beta   90.00
_cell.angle_gamma   90.00
#
_symmetry.space_group_name_H-M   'P 1'
#
loop_
_entity.id
_entity.type
_entity.pdbx_description
1 polymer ?
#
loop_
_entity_poly.entity_id
_entity_poly.type
_entity_poly.pdbx_seq_one_letter_code
_entity_poly.pdbx_strand_id
1 'polypeptide(L)'
;MSGIGLLCRVGLRRLVPGSILNSVLGAAEAAEVEFKRQGMWLVTVRHIIYNSTWWDEHLSEENVEFLKKLSTEEYKAQTASKLCPLKDEPWPLHPWEPGSKRVGIIAVKMGMMPLWTKQGKKIPVTMLQVQDCHVIKYIPKEEFDGKTPSLTVGGKNVSEFHRSSSVMEMNRELGLPPKQKTSIFRVSPNAIIKPGTPLYAAHFRPGQYVDITAKTIGKGFQGVMKRWGFSGQPASHGQTKTHRRPGSISSSGVAKVFKGKKMPGQLGNFYRTAKGLKIWQVNVKHNILYVHGSIPGHRNCLVKVTDTVLPAYQDNLKNPPFPTFFADTEELPDELYDEELFQFTEPSIALSKS
;
A
#
# COMPACT_ATOMS: atom_id res chain seq x y z
N MET A 1 14.39 45.46 50.76
CA MET A 1 15.14 44.39 50.06
C MET A 1 14.13 43.49 49.38
N SER A 2 13.86 43.78 48.12
CA SER A 2 12.71 43.30 47.34
C SER A 2 13.19 42.39 46.21
N GLY A 3 12.59 41.21 46.09
CA GLY A 3 12.87 40.24 45.04
C GLY A 3 12.36 40.70 43.67
N ILE A 4 13.02 40.20 42.62
CA ILE A 4 12.57 40.32 41.22
C ILE A 4 12.78 38.96 40.57
N GLY A 5 11.68 38.31 40.22
CA GLY A 5 11.65 37.06 39.47
C GLY A 5 11.84 37.31 37.96
N LEU A 6 12.56 36.41 37.29
CA LEU A 6 12.63 36.39 35.82
C LEU A 6 11.38 35.69 35.26
N LEU A 7 10.51 36.47 34.63
CA LEU A 7 9.44 36.00 33.75
C LEU A 7 10.03 35.74 32.36
N CYS A 8 10.20 34.46 32.00
CA CYS A 8 10.55 34.08 30.63
C CYS A 8 9.25 33.86 29.83
N ARG A 9 8.87 34.81 28.98
CA ARG A 9 7.79 34.64 27.98
C ARG A 9 8.39 33.95 26.75
N VAL A 10 8.11 32.66 26.59
CA VAL A 10 8.42 31.92 25.36
C VAL A 10 7.31 32.18 24.34
N GLY A 11 7.56 33.06 23.37
CA GLY A 11 6.68 33.26 22.22
C GLY A 11 6.99 32.23 21.13
N LEU A 12 6.16 31.19 21.00
CA LEU A 12 6.30 30.19 19.94
C LEU A 12 5.56 30.68 18.66
N ARG A 13 6.27 31.17 17.65
CA ARG A 13 5.71 31.29 16.28
C ARG A 13 5.98 29.99 15.53
N ARG A 14 4.90 29.26 15.21
CA ARG A 14 4.89 28.09 14.32
C ARG A 14 5.45 28.46 12.95
N LEU A 15 6.54 27.81 12.53
CA LEU A 15 6.95 27.77 11.13
C LEU A 15 6.34 26.53 10.45
N VAL A 16 5.71 26.76 9.30
CA VAL A 16 5.06 25.75 8.45
C VAL A 16 6.16 24.91 7.75
N PRO A 17 6.08 23.56 7.74
CA PRO A 17 7.08 22.74 7.05
C PRO A 17 6.69 22.56 5.58
N GLY A 18 7.50 23.10 4.65
CA GLY A 18 7.35 22.84 3.22
C GLY A 18 7.83 23.97 2.31
N SER A 19 9.13 24.22 2.26
CA SER A 19 9.73 24.94 1.12
C SER A 19 11.03 24.27 0.70
N ILE A 20 11.14 24.07 -0.61
CA ILE A 20 12.24 23.43 -1.32
C ILE A 20 13.44 24.39 -1.30
N LEU A 21 14.64 23.83 -1.10
CA LEU A 21 15.94 24.48 -1.21
C LEU A 21 16.09 25.20 -2.56
N ASN A 22 15.66 26.46 -2.60
CA ASN A 22 16.32 27.49 -3.37
C ASN A 22 16.94 28.44 -2.34
N SER A 23 18.21 28.76 -2.54
CA SER A 23 19.02 29.70 -1.76
C SER A 23 18.21 30.89 -1.22
N VAL A 24 17.74 30.80 0.03
CA VAL A 24 17.26 31.94 0.79
C VAL A 24 18.44 32.41 1.62
N LEU A 25 18.93 33.60 1.29
CA LEU A 25 19.84 34.37 2.13
C LEU A 25 19.32 34.33 3.58
N GLY A 26 20.17 33.82 4.47
CA GLY A 26 19.81 33.41 5.81
C GLY A 26 18.99 34.44 6.57
N ALA A 27 17.88 33.98 7.16
CA ALA A 27 17.28 34.64 8.30
C ALA A 27 18.29 34.54 9.46
N ALA A 28 19.10 35.59 9.60
CA ALA A 28 19.92 35.79 10.78
C ALA A 28 18.99 36.17 11.92
N GLU A 29 18.86 35.30 12.92
CA GLU A 29 18.23 35.66 14.19
C GLU A 29 19.25 36.49 14.97
N ALA A 30 19.19 37.82 14.80
CA ALA A 30 20.00 38.76 15.56
C ALA A 30 19.36 38.92 16.96
N ALA A 31 19.98 38.35 17.98
CA ALA A 31 19.67 38.71 19.36
C ALA A 31 20.39 40.04 19.69
N GLU A 32 19.62 41.10 19.94
CA GLU A 32 20.15 42.35 20.47
C GLU A 32 20.63 42.13 21.90
N VAL A 33 21.94 42.25 22.12
CA VAL A 33 22.51 42.43 23.46
C VAL A 33 23.03 43.86 23.50
N GLU A 34 22.29 44.76 24.16
CA GLU A 34 22.74 46.14 24.39
C GLU A 34 23.94 46.14 25.33
N PHE A 35 25.14 46.31 24.77
CA PHE A 35 26.31 46.77 25.53
C PHE A 35 26.75 48.11 24.95
N LYS A 36 26.32 49.22 25.57
CA LYS A 36 26.76 50.58 25.23
C LYS A 36 28.22 50.77 25.66
N ARG A 37 29.15 50.51 24.75
CA ARG A 37 30.45 51.20 24.68
C ARG A 37 31.03 51.05 23.26
N GLN A 38 31.17 52.18 22.58
CA GLN A 38 31.91 52.35 21.31
C GLN A 38 31.54 51.39 20.17
N GLY A 39 30.48 51.71 19.43
CA GLY A 39 30.47 51.71 17.96
C GLY A 39 30.86 50.45 17.17
N MET A 40 30.88 49.25 17.77
CA MET A 40 31.19 48.02 17.05
C MET A 40 30.04 47.03 17.19
N TRP A 41 29.25 46.90 16.12
CA TRP A 41 28.19 45.91 16.00
C TRP A 41 28.82 44.53 15.81
N LEU A 42 28.85 43.72 16.87
CA LEU A 42 29.32 42.34 16.78
C LEU A 42 28.16 41.45 16.32
N VAL A 43 28.06 41.20 15.02
CA VAL A 43 27.10 40.23 14.48
C VAL A 43 27.66 38.83 14.74
N THR A 44 27.12 38.14 15.74
CA THR A 44 27.42 36.73 15.98
C THR A 44 26.54 35.86 15.07
N VAL A 45 27.09 35.43 13.94
CA VAL A 45 26.43 34.44 13.08
C VAL A 45 26.64 33.06 13.72
N ARG A 46 25.64 32.55 14.45
CA ARG A 46 25.63 31.15 14.86
C ARG A 46 25.24 30.29 13.66
N HIS A 47 26.21 29.65 13.03
CA HIS A 47 25.94 28.54 12.12
C HIS A 47 25.44 27.35 12.93
N ILE A 48 24.12 27.18 13.03
CA ILE A 48 23.53 25.96 13.55
C ILE A 48 23.71 24.88 12.46
N ILE A 49 24.71 24.03 12.64
CA ILE A 49 24.92 22.87 11.76
C ILE A 49 23.97 21.77 12.24
N TYR A 50 22.93 21.50 11.46
CA TYR A 50 22.04 20.35 11.70
C TYR A 50 22.70 19.10 11.11
N ASN A 51 23.35 18.30 11.96
CA ASN A 51 23.78 16.96 11.57
C ASN A 51 22.56 16.04 11.52
N SER A 52 22.42 15.26 10.44
CA SER A 52 21.40 14.23 10.36
C SER A 52 21.77 13.09 11.31
N THR A 53 20.90 12.79 12.25
CA THR A 53 21.06 11.65 13.16
C THR A 53 20.14 10.49 12.78
N TRP A 54 20.48 9.30 13.23
CA TRP A 54 19.63 8.11 13.15
C TRP A 54 19.35 7.53 14.54
N TRP A 55 18.37 6.63 14.63
CA TRP A 55 17.77 6.24 15.90
C TRP A 55 18.74 5.53 16.87
N ASP A 56 19.74 4.81 16.35
CA ASP A 56 20.73 4.06 17.12
C ASP A 56 22.13 4.69 17.21
N GLU A 57 22.30 5.94 16.78
CA GLU A 57 23.62 6.62 16.78
C GLU A 57 24.22 6.84 18.18
N HIS A 58 23.37 7.11 19.17
CA HIS A 58 23.80 7.49 20.52
C HIS A 58 23.40 6.46 21.59
N LEU A 59 23.08 5.23 21.17
CA LEU A 59 22.65 4.15 22.05
C LEU A 59 23.77 3.12 22.26
N SER A 60 23.86 2.58 23.47
CA SER A 60 24.68 1.39 23.73
C SER A 60 24.04 0.14 23.10
N GLU A 61 24.83 -0.91 22.87
CA GLU A 61 24.34 -2.18 22.30
C GLU A 61 23.20 -2.77 23.14
N GLU A 62 23.33 -2.73 24.46
CA GLU A 62 22.29 -3.18 25.42
C GLU A 62 20.98 -2.40 25.24
N ASN A 63 21.05 -1.08 25.06
CA ASN A 63 19.87 -0.23 24.88
C ASN A 63 19.20 -0.46 23.53
N VAL A 64 19.99 -0.72 22.48
CA VAL A 64 19.47 -1.06 21.14
C VAL A 64 18.65 -2.35 21.19
N GLU A 65 19.14 -3.38 21.86
CA GLU A 65 18.40 -4.63 22.03
C GLU A 65 17.13 -4.46 22.87
N PHE A 66 17.23 -3.70 23.96
CA PHE A 66 16.10 -3.37 24.82
C PHE A 66 14.98 -2.67 24.05
N LEU A 67 15.32 -1.63 23.27
CA LEU A 67 14.33 -0.88 22.48
C LEU A 67 13.67 -1.72 21.39
N LYS A 68 14.42 -2.65 20.76
CA LYS A 68 13.86 -3.59 19.78
C LYS A 68 12.84 -4.54 20.42
N LYS A 69 13.12 -5.02 21.64
CA LYS A 69 12.19 -5.89 22.39
C LYS A 69 10.94 -5.11 22.80
N LEU A 70 11.13 -3.95 23.41
CA LEU A 70 10.05 -3.06 23.85
C LEU A 70 9.10 -2.69 22.71
N SER A 71 9.65 -2.21 21.58
CA SER A 71 8.81 -1.87 20.40
C SER A 71 8.06 -3.08 19.83
N THR A 72 8.67 -4.26 19.85
CA THR A 72 8.00 -5.50 19.38
C THR A 72 6.84 -5.90 20.30
N GLU A 73 7.03 -5.78 21.61
CA GLU A 73 5.99 -6.07 22.61
C GLU A 73 4.84 -5.06 22.53
N GLU A 74 5.15 -3.77 22.41
CA GLU A 74 4.17 -2.71 22.19
C GLU A 74 3.36 -2.96 20.92
N TYR A 75 3.98 -3.33 19.81
CA TYR A 75 3.28 -3.61 18.56
C TYR A 75 2.34 -4.80 18.68
N LYS A 76 2.76 -5.86 19.40
CA LYS A 76 1.92 -7.03 19.67
C LYS A 76 0.73 -6.63 20.54
N ALA A 77 0.94 -5.85 21.60
CA ALA A 77 -0.11 -5.37 22.48
C ALA A 77 -1.12 -4.47 21.75
N GLN A 78 -0.63 -3.50 20.96
CA GLN A 78 -1.46 -2.63 20.12
C GLN A 78 -2.29 -3.45 19.13
N THR A 79 -1.66 -4.36 18.39
CA THR A 79 -2.38 -5.20 17.42
C THR A 79 -3.40 -6.10 18.11
N ALA A 80 -3.07 -6.69 19.26
CA ALA A 80 -3.98 -7.55 20.03
C ALA A 80 -5.20 -6.77 20.56
N SER A 81 -4.99 -5.53 21.02
CA SER A 81 -6.08 -4.68 21.52
C SER A 81 -7.14 -4.37 20.45
N LYS A 82 -6.75 -4.33 19.17
CA LYS A 82 -7.64 -4.01 18.04
C LYS A 82 -8.31 -5.23 17.41
N LEU A 83 -8.13 -6.43 17.95
CA LEU A 83 -8.70 -7.65 17.38
C LEU A 83 -10.23 -7.74 17.50
N CYS A 84 -10.85 -7.06 18.48
CA CYS A 84 -12.28 -7.15 18.78
C CYS A 84 -13.04 -5.85 18.39
N PRO A 85 -13.15 -5.51 17.10
CA PRO A 85 -13.71 -4.22 16.66
C PRO A 85 -15.19 -4.02 17.00
N LEU A 86 -15.95 -5.11 17.21
CA LEU A 86 -17.38 -5.02 17.52
C LEU A 86 -17.66 -4.67 18.99
N LYS A 87 -16.69 -4.89 19.89
CA LYS A 87 -16.80 -4.49 21.29
C LYS A 87 -16.44 -3.01 21.48
N ASP A 88 -15.60 -2.49 20.59
CA ASP A 88 -15.09 -1.12 20.61
C ASP A 88 -16.04 -0.13 19.91
N GLU A 89 -17.27 0.05 20.41
CA GLU A 89 -18.26 1.03 19.91
C GLU A 89 -18.30 1.13 18.37
N PRO A 90 -18.76 0.07 17.68
CA PRO A 90 -18.77 0.04 16.23
C PRO A 90 -19.73 1.10 15.68
N TRP A 91 -19.38 1.65 14.52
CA TRP A 91 -20.31 2.51 13.78
C TRP A 91 -21.50 1.69 13.27
N PRO A 92 -22.65 2.33 12.99
CA PRO A 92 -23.84 1.64 12.50
C PRO A 92 -23.54 0.77 11.28
N LEU A 93 -23.97 -0.49 11.34
CA LEU A 93 -23.84 -1.43 10.23
C LEU A 93 -25.09 -1.33 9.36
N HIS A 94 -24.89 -1.15 8.06
CA HIS A 94 -25.96 -1.12 7.07
C HIS A 94 -25.99 -2.45 6.31
N PRO A 95 -27.17 -2.89 5.82
CA PRO A 95 -27.27 -4.07 4.98
C PRO A 95 -26.63 -3.82 3.60
N TRP A 96 -26.33 -4.92 2.90
CA TRP A 96 -25.85 -4.86 1.52
C TRP A 96 -26.97 -4.39 0.58
N GLU A 97 -26.66 -3.39 -0.25
CA GLU A 97 -27.55 -2.90 -1.31
C GLU A 97 -26.90 -3.12 -2.69
N PRO A 98 -27.67 -3.43 -3.75
CA PRO A 98 -27.14 -3.51 -5.11
C PRO A 98 -26.42 -2.22 -5.52
N GLY A 99 -25.22 -2.34 -6.08
CA GLY A 99 -24.38 -1.19 -6.46
C GLY A 99 -23.49 -0.63 -5.33
N SER A 100 -23.57 -1.19 -4.13
CA SER A 100 -22.67 -0.86 -3.01
C SER A 100 -21.23 -1.25 -3.31
N LYS A 101 -20.29 -0.45 -2.82
CA LYS A 101 -18.84 -0.69 -2.95
C LYS A 101 -18.23 -0.75 -1.56
N ARG A 102 -17.88 -1.97 -1.14
CA ARG A 102 -17.17 -2.19 0.13
C ARG A 102 -15.67 -1.91 0.02
N VAL A 103 -15.01 -1.88 1.18
CA VAL A 103 -13.57 -1.68 1.29
C VAL A 103 -12.81 -2.83 0.62
N GLY A 104 -11.58 -2.58 0.18
CA GLY A 104 -10.68 -3.66 -0.22
C GLY A 104 -9.56 -3.87 0.80
N ILE A 105 -8.62 -4.75 0.48
CA ILE A 105 -7.51 -5.09 1.39
C ILE A 105 -6.15 -4.84 0.75
N ILE A 106 -5.13 -4.82 1.60
CA ILE A 106 -3.72 -4.84 1.19
C ILE A 106 -3.14 -6.19 1.58
N ALA A 107 -2.55 -6.88 0.61
CA ALA A 107 -1.96 -8.19 0.80
C ALA A 107 -0.50 -8.23 0.31
N VAL A 108 0.24 -9.26 0.71
CA VAL A 108 1.61 -9.55 0.29
C VAL A 108 1.58 -10.73 -0.69
N LYS A 109 2.15 -10.53 -1.88
CA LYS A 109 2.26 -11.59 -2.89
C LYS A 109 3.31 -12.61 -2.47
N MET A 110 2.90 -13.78 -1.95
CA MET A 110 3.82 -14.80 -1.44
C MET A 110 4.48 -15.62 -2.54
N GLY A 111 3.73 -16.03 -3.56
CA GLY A 111 4.23 -16.93 -4.59
C GLY A 111 3.13 -17.47 -5.48
N MET A 112 3.46 -18.44 -6.32
CA MET A 112 2.50 -19.13 -7.18
C MET A 112 2.57 -20.63 -6.91
N MET A 113 1.43 -21.30 -7.03
CA MET A 113 1.32 -22.76 -6.95
C MET A 113 0.26 -23.27 -7.92
N PRO A 114 0.34 -24.54 -8.35
CA PRO A 114 -0.73 -25.18 -9.09
C PRO A 114 -1.84 -25.67 -8.14
N LEU A 115 -3.09 -25.59 -8.61
CA LEU A 115 -4.25 -26.27 -8.06
C LEU A 115 -4.91 -27.10 -9.16
N TRP A 116 -5.79 -28.03 -8.77
CA TRP A 116 -6.52 -28.89 -9.70
C TRP A 116 -8.02 -28.78 -9.47
N THR A 117 -8.78 -28.73 -10.56
CA THR A 117 -10.24 -28.86 -10.51
C THR A 117 -10.66 -30.31 -10.37
N LYS A 118 -11.90 -30.54 -9.93
CA LYS A 118 -12.55 -31.86 -9.97
C LYS A 118 -12.64 -32.45 -11.38
N GLN A 119 -12.54 -31.62 -12.42
CA GLN A 119 -12.47 -32.05 -13.83
C GLN A 119 -11.05 -32.48 -14.28
N GLY A 120 -10.05 -32.47 -13.40
CA GLY A 120 -8.65 -32.79 -13.73
C GLY A 120 -7.89 -31.66 -14.44
N LYS A 121 -8.48 -30.47 -14.62
CA LYS A 121 -7.77 -29.31 -15.20
C LYS A 121 -6.84 -28.68 -14.17
N LYS A 122 -5.60 -28.40 -14.58
CA LYS A 122 -4.59 -27.68 -13.79
C LYS A 122 -4.81 -26.17 -13.87
N ILE A 123 -4.87 -25.51 -12.73
CA ILE A 123 -5.04 -24.06 -12.58
C ILE A 123 -3.80 -23.46 -11.92
N PRO A 124 -3.15 -22.45 -12.52
CA PRO A 124 -2.14 -21.67 -11.82
C PRO A 124 -2.80 -20.66 -10.89
N VAL A 125 -2.38 -20.61 -9.62
CA VAL A 125 -2.85 -19.61 -8.66
C VAL A 125 -1.69 -18.85 -8.03
N THR A 126 -1.95 -17.59 -7.64
CA THR A 126 -1.04 -16.76 -6.84
C THR A 126 -1.57 -16.66 -5.41
N MET A 127 -0.70 -16.93 -4.44
CA MET A 127 -0.99 -16.79 -3.01
C MET A 127 -0.77 -15.35 -2.55
N LEU A 128 -1.78 -14.77 -1.89
CA LEU A 128 -1.74 -13.43 -1.33
C LEU A 128 -2.02 -13.50 0.17
N GLN A 129 -1.04 -13.15 1.00
CA GLN A 129 -1.20 -13.15 2.45
C GLN A 129 -1.62 -11.76 2.95
N VAL A 130 -2.67 -11.70 3.75
CA VAL A 130 -3.11 -10.48 4.42
C VAL A 130 -2.37 -10.39 5.76
N GLN A 131 -1.48 -9.39 5.88
CA GLN A 131 -0.66 -9.17 7.07
C GLN A 131 -1.06 -7.83 7.70
N ASP A 132 -1.59 -7.88 8.93
CA ASP A 132 -1.94 -6.73 9.77
C ASP A 132 -2.65 -5.59 9.02
N CYS A 133 -3.68 -5.95 8.24
CA CYS A 133 -4.42 -4.99 7.43
C CYS A 133 -5.47 -4.28 8.29
N HIS A 134 -5.41 -2.95 8.36
CA HIS A 134 -6.31 -2.16 9.21
C HIS A 134 -6.79 -0.90 8.48
N VAL A 135 -7.99 -0.45 8.80
CA VAL A 135 -8.49 0.87 8.38
C VAL A 135 -7.79 1.95 9.19
N ILE A 136 -7.17 2.92 8.51
CA ILE A 136 -6.41 4.02 9.16
C ILE A 136 -7.27 5.26 9.28
N LYS A 137 -7.91 5.68 8.18
CA LYS A 137 -8.63 6.96 8.13
C LYS A 137 -9.88 6.85 7.29
N TYR A 138 -10.96 7.46 7.76
CA TYR A 138 -12.15 7.75 6.99
C TYR A 138 -12.13 9.21 6.53
N ILE A 139 -12.50 9.46 5.28
CA ILE A 139 -12.68 10.81 4.72
C ILE A 139 -14.09 10.87 4.13
N PRO A 140 -14.93 11.82 4.57
CA PRO A 140 -16.28 11.97 4.07
C PRO A 140 -16.29 12.44 2.60
N LYS A 141 -17.46 12.35 1.94
CA LYS A 141 -17.57 12.62 0.50
C LYS A 141 -17.22 14.07 0.15
N GLU A 142 -17.57 15.01 1.03
CA GLU A 142 -17.41 16.45 0.87
C GLU A 142 -15.93 16.84 0.83
N GLU A 143 -15.11 16.21 1.67
CA GLU A 143 -13.67 16.50 1.78
C GLU A 143 -12.82 15.78 0.72
N PHE A 144 -13.34 14.73 0.08
CA PHE A 144 -12.56 13.90 -0.83
C PHE A 144 -12.68 14.30 -2.32
N ASP A 145 -13.78 13.91 -2.98
CA ASP A 145 -13.98 14.05 -4.44
C ASP A 145 -15.42 14.51 -4.75
N GLY A 146 -16.20 14.90 -3.72
CA GLY A 146 -17.61 15.26 -3.80
C GLY A 146 -18.57 14.11 -4.12
N LYS A 147 -18.07 12.97 -4.64
CA LYS A 147 -18.89 11.86 -5.16
C LYS A 147 -18.99 10.67 -4.23
N THR A 148 -17.87 10.19 -3.71
CA THR A 148 -17.82 8.97 -2.89
C THR A 148 -16.94 9.20 -1.67
N PRO A 149 -17.33 8.72 -0.48
CA PRO A 149 -16.42 8.68 0.66
C PRO A 149 -15.22 7.78 0.37
N SER A 150 -14.15 7.95 1.16
CA SER A 150 -12.95 7.14 1.02
C SER A 150 -12.45 6.59 2.35
N LEU A 151 -11.95 5.35 2.29
CA LEU A 151 -11.26 4.69 3.40
C LEU A 151 -9.80 4.51 3.02
N THR A 152 -8.90 4.96 3.90
CA THR A 152 -7.47 4.67 3.81
C THR A 152 -7.19 3.41 4.60
N VAL A 153 -6.65 2.41 3.94
CA VAL A 153 -6.28 1.12 4.56
C VAL A 153 -4.76 0.99 4.50
N GLY A 154 -4.17 0.47 5.59
CA GLY A 154 -2.76 0.12 5.66
C GLY A 154 -2.55 -1.38 5.75
N GLY A 155 -1.41 -1.85 5.27
CA GLY A 155 -1.00 -3.25 5.40
C GLY A 155 0.50 -3.39 5.64
N LYS A 156 0.86 -4.50 6.30
CA LYS A 156 2.20 -4.88 6.76
C LYS A 156 2.84 -3.89 7.72
N ASN A 157 3.14 -4.34 8.94
CA ASN A 157 3.80 -3.52 9.95
C ASN A 157 5.26 -3.20 9.55
N VAL A 158 5.73 -2.02 9.93
CA VAL A 158 7.12 -1.58 9.77
C VAL A 158 7.64 -0.93 11.05
N SER A 159 8.96 -0.80 11.15
CA SER A 159 9.59 -0.08 12.24
C SER A 159 9.23 1.42 12.20
N GLU A 160 8.94 1.98 13.37
CA GLU A 160 8.69 3.42 13.59
C GLU A 160 9.92 4.27 13.30
N PHE A 161 11.12 3.76 13.59
CA PHE A 161 12.38 4.50 13.50
C PHE A 161 12.70 5.04 12.09
N HIS A 162 12.08 4.49 11.05
CA HIS A 162 12.32 4.88 9.65
C HIS A 162 11.12 5.61 9.06
N ARG A 163 10.29 6.24 9.90
CA ARG A 163 9.05 6.93 9.50
C ARG A 163 9.06 8.39 9.91
N SER A 164 8.37 9.19 9.11
CA SER A 164 8.14 10.60 9.40
C SER A 164 7.29 10.74 10.66
N SER A 165 7.58 11.77 11.46
CA SER A 165 6.82 12.15 12.66
C SER A 165 5.32 12.24 12.42
N SER A 166 4.89 12.83 11.29
CA SER A 166 3.47 12.96 10.95
C SER A 166 2.78 11.60 10.76
N VAL A 167 3.48 10.62 10.16
CA VAL A 167 2.93 9.26 10.01
C VAL A 167 2.87 8.57 11.36
N MET A 168 3.86 8.80 12.23
CA MET A 168 3.86 8.23 13.58
C MET A 168 2.74 8.79 14.45
N GLU A 169 2.52 10.11 14.43
CA GLU A 169 1.46 10.79 15.19
C GLU A 169 0.08 10.23 14.84
N MET A 170 -0.24 10.15 13.53
CA MET A 170 -1.49 9.56 13.05
C MET A 170 -1.68 8.11 13.51
N ASN A 171 -0.62 7.30 13.52
CA ASN A 171 -0.72 5.90 13.94
C ASN A 171 -0.83 5.77 15.47
N ARG A 172 -0.18 6.67 16.22
CA ARG A 172 -0.26 6.75 17.69
C ARG A 172 -1.67 7.14 18.15
N GLU A 173 -2.31 8.10 17.49
CA GLU A 173 -3.71 8.46 17.75
C GLU A 173 -4.67 7.28 17.56
N LEU A 174 -4.37 6.39 16.61
CA LEU A 174 -5.15 5.19 16.34
C LEU A 174 -4.79 3.99 17.23
N GLY A 175 -3.67 4.05 17.93
CA GLY A 175 -3.11 2.92 18.70
C GLY A 175 -2.70 1.74 17.82
N LEU A 176 -2.12 2.02 16.64
CA LEU A 176 -1.65 1.00 15.70
C LEU A 176 -0.17 1.19 15.36
N PRO A 177 0.57 0.11 15.04
CA PRO A 177 1.91 0.23 14.50
C PRO A 177 1.88 0.80 13.07
N PRO A 178 2.93 1.52 12.63
CA PRO A 178 2.95 2.10 11.31
C PRO A 178 2.96 1.03 10.21
N LYS A 179 2.29 1.35 9.10
CA LYS A 179 2.10 0.41 7.99
C LYS A 179 3.02 0.72 6.81
N GLN A 180 3.47 -0.32 6.10
CA GLN A 180 4.42 -0.18 4.99
C GLN A 180 3.81 0.61 3.83
N LYS A 181 2.62 0.19 3.42
CA LYS A 181 1.86 0.76 2.31
C LYS A 181 0.48 1.13 2.80
N THR A 182 0.07 2.34 2.50
CA THR A 182 -1.31 2.81 2.65
C THR A 182 -1.93 2.96 1.26
N SER A 183 -3.22 2.69 1.14
CA SER A 183 -3.94 2.84 -0.11
C SER A 183 -5.35 3.30 0.16
N ILE A 184 -5.85 4.18 -0.71
CA ILE A 184 -7.18 4.75 -0.61
C ILE A 184 -8.15 3.87 -1.40
N PHE A 185 -9.29 3.58 -0.80
CA PHE A 185 -10.41 2.83 -1.38
C PHE A 185 -11.62 3.75 -1.42
N ARG A 186 -12.26 3.84 -2.59
CA ARG A 186 -13.54 4.53 -2.74
C ARG A 186 -14.62 3.56 -2.31
N VAL A 187 -15.44 3.97 -1.35
CA VAL A 187 -16.49 3.12 -0.79
C VAL A 187 -17.85 3.81 -0.91
N SER A 188 -18.93 3.04 -0.82
CA SER A 188 -20.28 3.58 -0.73
C SER A 188 -20.59 4.04 0.71
N PRO A 189 -21.53 4.99 0.90
CA PRO A 189 -21.87 5.50 2.23
C PRO A 189 -22.38 4.45 3.22
N ASN A 190 -22.96 3.35 2.74
CA ASN A 190 -23.40 2.23 3.57
C ASN A 190 -22.26 1.26 3.95
N ALA A 191 -21.08 1.38 3.34
CA ALA A 191 -19.95 0.47 3.54
C ALA A 191 -18.81 1.10 4.37
N ILE A 192 -19.17 2.06 5.23
CA ILE A 192 -18.20 2.78 6.05
C ILE A 192 -17.81 1.92 7.25
N ILE A 193 -16.51 1.93 7.59
CA ILE A 193 -15.95 1.16 8.69
C ILE A 193 -15.17 2.11 9.60
N LYS A 194 -15.27 1.91 10.91
CA LYS A 194 -14.55 2.68 11.92
C LYS A 194 -13.02 2.53 11.74
N PRO A 195 -12.24 3.62 11.78
CA PRO A 195 -10.78 3.55 11.85
C PRO A 195 -10.29 2.66 13.01
N GLY A 196 -9.20 1.92 12.80
CA GLY A 196 -8.68 0.94 13.73
C GLY A 196 -9.17 -0.49 13.51
N THR A 197 -10.23 -0.69 12.71
CA THR A 197 -10.81 -2.02 12.46
C THR A 197 -9.85 -2.91 11.66
N PRO A 198 -9.59 -4.16 12.08
CA PRO A 198 -8.80 -5.14 11.35
C PRO A 198 -9.57 -5.72 10.15
N LEU A 199 -8.85 -6.03 9.08
CA LEU A 199 -9.36 -6.64 7.86
C LEU A 199 -8.66 -7.97 7.61
N TYR A 200 -9.46 -9.03 7.44
CA TYR A 200 -8.98 -10.40 7.24
C TYR A 200 -9.14 -10.89 5.80
N ALA A 201 -8.54 -12.03 5.47
CA ALA A 201 -8.70 -12.65 4.15
C ALA A 201 -10.14 -13.11 3.89
N ALA A 202 -10.85 -13.54 4.93
CA ALA A 202 -12.27 -13.93 4.90
C ALA A 202 -13.23 -12.78 4.50
N HIS A 203 -12.71 -11.55 4.34
CA HIS A 203 -13.42 -10.49 3.63
C HIS A 203 -13.85 -10.94 2.21
N PHE A 204 -13.08 -11.80 1.56
CA PHE A 204 -13.45 -12.39 0.26
C PHE A 204 -13.92 -13.83 0.45
N ARG A 205 -14.81 -14.29 -0.44
CA ARG A 205 -15.30 -15.68 -0.47
C ARG A 205 -14.81 -16.39 -1.74
N PRO A 206 -14.60 -17.72 -1.73
CA PRO A 206 -14.33 -18.49 -2.94
C PRO A 206 -15.43 -18.28 -3.99
N GLY A 207 -15.07 -18.38 -5.28
CA GLY A 207 -15.97 -18.10 -6.40
C GLY A 207 -16.06 -16.63 -6.80
N GLN A 208 -15.64 -15.71 -5.93
CA GLN A 208 -15.67 -14.29 -6.18
C GLN A 208 -14.57 -13.84 -7.17
N TYR A 209 -14.85 -12.80 -7.96
CA TYR A 209 -13.88 -12.13 -8.83
C TYR A 209 -13.33 -10.85 -8.19
N VAL A 210 -12.02 -10.66 -8.29
CA VAL A 210 -11.29 -9.50 -7.75
C VAL A 210 -10.40 -8.82 -8.77
N ASP A 211 -10.14 -7.54 -8.53
CA ASP A 211 -9.18 -6.71 -9.26
C ASP A 211 -7.96 -6.45 -8.37
N ILE A 212 -6.76 -6.65 -8.91
CA ILE A 212 -5.51 -6.58 -8.15
C ILE A 212 -4.57 -5.58 -8.77
N THR A 213 -4.19 -4.58 -7.99
CA THR A 213 -3.31 -3.48 -8.40
C THR A 213 -1.97 -3.54 -7.67
N ALA A 214 -0.87 -3.55 -8.42
CA ALA A 214 0.47 -3.53 -7.86
C ALA A 214 1.46 -2.85 -8.80
N LYS A 215 2.64 -2.49 -8.27
CA LYS A 215 3.75 -2.01 -9.12
C LYS A 215 4.32 -3.19 -9.90
N THR A 216 4.47 -3.02 -11.21
CA THR A 216 5.10 -4.02 -12.07
C THR A 216 6.60 -4.12 -11.82
N ILE A 217 7.21 -5.27 -12.11
CA ILE A 217 8.66 -5.47 -11.99
C ILE A 217 9.38 -4.43 -12.86
N GLY A 218 10.21 -3.61 -12.24
CA GLY A 218 11.05 -2.63 -12.93
C GLY A 218 12.13 -3.32 -13.75
N LYS A 219 12.20 -3.02 -15.04
CA LYS A 219 13.24 -3.51 -15.95
C LYS A 219 14.24 -2.39 -16.32
N GLY A 220 14.18 -1.23 -15.67
CA GLY A 220 15.06 -0.09 -15.97
C GLY A 220 14.80 0.52 -17.35
N PHE A 221 15.81 1.21 -17.90
CA PHE A 221 15.77 1.73 -19.27
C PHE A 221 15.90 0.58 -20.27
N GLN A 222 14.92 0.43 -21.16
CA GLN A 222 14.85 -0.67 -22.13
C GLN A 222 14.73 -0.16 -23.56
N GLY A 223 15.36 -0.88 -24.48
CA GLY A 223 15.26 -0.65 -25.93
C GLY A 223 13.88 -0.96 -26.49
N VAL A 224 13.61 -0.52 -27.73
CA VAL A 224 12.29 -0.62 -28.37
C VAL A 224 11.79 -2.04 -28.57
N MET A 225 12.69 -3.00 -28.83
CA MET A 225 12.30 -4.41 -29.00
C MET A 225 11.69 -4.97 -27.72
N LYS A 226 12.34 -4.76 -26.56
CA LYS A 226 11.86 -5.29 -25.27
C LYS A 226 10.72 -4.46 -24.66
N ARG A 227 10.70 -3.15 -24.89
CA ARG A 227 9.67 -2.24 -24.37
C ARG A 227 8.36 -2.31 -25.15
N TRP A 228 8.43 -2.43 -26.47
CA TRP A 228 7.28 -2.29 -27.37
C TRP A 228 7.05 -3.48 -28.30
N GLY A 229 7.92 -4.50 -28.29
CA GLY A 229 7.80 -5.67 -29.16
C GLY A 229 8.16 -5.39 -30.62
N PHE A 230 9.03 -4.41 -30.90
CA PHE A 230 9.51 -4.17 -32.27
C PHE A 230 10.33 -5.36 -32.77
N SER A 231 10.17 -5.73 -34.04
CA SER A 231 10.88 -6.85 -34.68
C SER A 231 12.38 -6.62 -34.83
N GLY A 232 12.82 -5.37 -34.93
CA GLY A 232 14.21 -5.02 -35.21
C GLY A 232 14.54 -5.16 -36.70
N GLN A 233 15.80 -5.47 -37.00
CA GLN A 233 16.35 -5.59 -38.35
C GLN A 233 17.03 -6.96 -38.49
N PRO A 234 17.14 -7.52 -39.71
CA PRO A 234 17.78 -8.81 -39.92
C PRO A 234 19.23 -8.84 -39.39
N ALA A 235 19.69 -10.03 -39.01
CA ALA A 235 21.05 -10.24 -38.51
C ALA A 235 22.09 -10.29 -39.65
N SER A 236 21.73 -10.83 -40.81
CA SER A 236 22.60 -11.04 -41.97
C SER A 236 22.25 -10.09 -43.14
N HIS A 237 22.81 -10.35 -44.33
CA HIS A 237 22.60 -9.60 -45.58
C HIS A 237 23.01 -8.11 -45.49
N GLY A 238 24.20 -7.85 -44.95
CA GLY A 238 24.84 -6.52 -45.00
C GLY A 238 24.35 -5.52 -43.95
N GLN A 239 23.48 -5.93 -43.02
CA GLN A 239 22.99 -5.03 -41.99
C GLN A 239 24.10 -4.60 -41.03
N THR A 240 24.38 -3.31 -40.95
CA THR A 240 25.50 -2.77 -40.16
C THR A 240 25.00 -1.94 -38.97
N LYS A 241 25.28 -2.40 -37.74
CA LYS A 241 25.04 -1.69 -36.46
C LYS A 241 23.58 -1.26 -36.17
N THR A 242 22.59 -1.85 -36.83
CA THR A 242 21.18 -1.40 -36.74
C THR A 242 20.22 -2.46 -36.24
N HIS A 243 20.66 -3.69 -35.92
CA HIS A 243 19.81 -4.85 -35.58
C HIS A 243 18.68 -4.61 -34.56
N ARG A 244 18.86 -3.64 -33.64
CA ARG A 244 17.92 -3.37 -32.53
C ARG A 244 17.39 -1.93 -32.50
N ARG A 245 17.58 -1.17 -33.60
CA ARG A 245 17.19 0.25 -33.67
C ARG A 245 15.70 0.39 -34.01
N PRO A 246 15.05 1.50 -33.63
CA PRO A 246 13.63 1.74 -33.91
C PRO A 246 13.27 1.87 -35.40
N GLY A 247 14.24 2.08 -36.29
CA GLY A 247 13.98 2.44 -37.68
C GLY A 247 13.40 3.85 -37.78
N SER A 248 12.52 4.08 -38.77
CA SER A 248 11.90 5.38 -38.99
C SER A 248 10.92 5.74 -37.86
N ILE A 249 11.01 6.97 -37.37
CA ILE A 249 10.21 7.47 -36.23
C ILE A 249 9.01 8.31 -36.66
N SER A 250 9.06 8.93 -37.83
CA SER A 250 7.99 9.81 -38.37
C SER A 250 8.12 9.96 -39.89
N SER A 251 7.16 10.63 -40.51
CA SER A 251 7.21 11.03 -41.91
C SER A 251 7.81 12.43 -42.06
N SER A 252 8.62 12.64 -43.10
CA SER A 252 9.32 13.90 -43.37
C SER A 252 8.36 15.09 -43.55
N GLY A 253 7.19 14.87 -44.18
CA GLY A 253 6.22 15.95 -44.43
C GLY A 253 5.61 16.57 -43.18
N VAL A 254 5.64 15.87 -42.04
CA VAL A 254 5.13 16.38 -40.74
C VAL A 254 6.23 17.13 -39.98
N ALA A 255 7.51 16.91 -40.33
CA ALA A 255 8.70 17.53 -39.72
C ALA A 255 8.77 17.48 -38.18
N LYS A 256 8.02 16.58 -37.55
CA LYS A 256 8.01 16.38 -36.09
C LYS A 256 7.73 14.93 -35.73
N VAL A 257 8.05 14.58 -34.48
CA VAL A 257 7.64 13.31 -33.88
C VAL A 257 6.30 13.52 -33.16
N PHE A 258 5.32 12.66 -33.46
CA PHE A 258 4.03 12.71 -32.78
C PHE A 258 4.17 12.42 -31.28
N LYS A 259 3.41 13.14 -30.44
CA LYS A 259 3.33 12.87 -29.00
C LYS A 259 2.85 11.44 -28.77
N GLY A 260 3.47 10.72 -27.84
CA GLY A 260 3.16 9.32 -27.56
C GLY A 260 3.81 8.30 -28.51
N LYS A 261 4.68 8.72 -29.43
CA LYS A 261 5.46 7.78 -30.28
C LYS A 261 6.26 6.80 -29.41
N LYS A 262 6.17 5.51 -29.75
CA LYS A 262 6.89 4.42 -29.09
C LYS A 262 8.42 4.57 -29.28
N MET A 263 9.12 4.83 -28.18
CA MET A 263 10.58 5.08 -28.13
C MET A 263 11.22 4.30 -26.97
N PRO A 264 12.56 4.11 -26.96
CA PRO A 264 13.23 3.48 -25.82
C PRO A 264 13.01 4.29 -24.53
N GLY A 265 13.10 3.64 -23.38
CA GLY A 265 12.86 4.30 -22.09
C GLY A 265 12.54 3.34 -20.97
N GLN A 266 12.15 3.88 -19.81
CA GLN A 266 11.84 3.08 -18.62
C GLN A 266 10.69 2.10 -18.89
N LEU A 267 10.90 0.84 -18.51
CA LEU A 267 9.92 -0.25 -18.58
C LEU A 267 9.69 -0.82 -17.18
N GLY A 268 8.43 -0.98 -16.80
CA GLY A 268 8.03 -1.46 -15.47
C GLY A 268 8.11 -0.38 -14.37
N ASN A 269 7.98 -0.79 -13.10
CA ASN A 269 7.92 0.09 -11.93
C ASN A 269 6.75 1.10 -11.91
N PHE A 270 5.70 0.82 -12.67
CA PHE A 270 4.44 1.57 -12.64
C PHE A 270 3.31 0.64 -12.20
N TYR A 271 2.23 1.23 -11.67
CA TYR A 271 1.05 0.48 -11.24
C TYR A 271 0.29 -0.11 -12.42
N ARG A 272 -0.07 -1.38 -12.32
CA ARG A 272 -1.03 -2.04 -13.21
C ARG A 272 -2.05 -2.81 -12.40
N THR A 273 -3.25 -2.89 -12.95
CA THR A 273 -4.37 -3.64 -12.40
C THR A 273 -4.66 -4.83 -13.30
N ALA A 274 -4.59 -6.03 -12.75
CA ALA A 274 -5.18 -7.23 -13.35
C ALA A 274 -6.63 -7.33 -12.88
N LYS A 275 -7.57 -7.49 -13.81
CA LYS A 275 -9.01 -7.45 -13.51
C LYS A 275 -9.66 -8.81 -13.72
N GLY A 276 -10.73 -9.09 -12.98
CA GLY A 276 -11.54 -10.29 -13.16
C GLY A 276 -10.80 -11.58 -12.82
N LEU A 277 -10.03 -11.60 -11.72
CA LEU A 277 -9.36 -12.80 -11.25
C LEU A 277 -10.25 -13.53 -10.24
N LYS A 278 -10.61 -14.80 -10.52
CA LYS A 278 -11.42 -15.64 -9.61
C LYS A 278 -10.60 -16.04 -8.36
N ILE A 279 -11.24 -16.07 -7.19
CA ILE A 279 -10.68 -16.64 -5.96
C ILE A 279 -11.09 -18.10 -5.87
N TRP A 280 -10.11 -19.00 -5.77
CA TRP A 280 -10.34 -20.45 -5.71
C TRP A 280 -10.44 -20.98 -4.29
N GLN A 281 -9.68 -20.38 -3.38
CA GLN A 281 -9.58 -20.84 -2.00
C GLN A 281 -9.24 -19.65 -1.10
N VAL A 282 -9.72 -19.69 0.13
CA VAL A 282 -9.38 -18.75 1.20
C VAL A 282 -8.98 -19.55 2.43
N ASN A 283 -7.75 -19.38 2.90
CA ASN A 283 -7.28 -19.94 4.16
C ASN A 283 -7.46 -18.88 5.26
N VAL A 284 -8.37 -19.14 6.20
CA VAL A 284 -8.76 -18.23 7.28
C VAL A 284 -7.67 -18.16 8.35
N LYS A 285 -7.08 -19.31 8.70
CA LYS A 285 -6.05 -19.43 9.74
C LYS A 285 -4.79 -18.60 9.46
N HIS A 286 -4.30 -18.65 8.22
CA HIS A 286 -3.09 -17.94 7.80
C HIS A 286 -3.39 -16.63 7.05
N ASN A 287 -4.67 -16.29 6.89
CA ASN A 287 -5.14 -15.15 6.11
C ASN A 287 -4.57 -15.13 4.68
N ILE A 288 -4.72 -16.23 3.93
CA ILE A 288 -4.20 -16.35 2.56
C ILE A 288 -5.35 -16.46 1.56
N LEU A 289 -5.27 -15.67 0.48
CA LEU A 289 -6.12 -15.77 -0.69
C LEU A 289 -5.40 -16.50 -1.83
N TYR A 290 -6.08 -17.43 -2.47
CA TYR A 290 -5.59 -18.14 -3.66
C TYR A 290 -6.31 -17.61 -4.89
N VAL A 291 -5.63 -16.71 -5.61
CA VAL A 291 -6.21 -15.98 -6.74
C VAL A 291 -5.76 -16.60 -8.05
N HIS A 292 -6.68 -16.73 -9.01
CA HIS A 292 -6.41 -17.27 -10.34
C HIS A 292 -5.30 -16.50 -11.07
N GLY A 293 -4.42 -17.24 -11.74
CA GLY A 293 -3.45 -16.70 -12.69
C GLY A 293 -2.31 -15.92 -12.03
N SER A 294 -1.74 -15.00 -12.80
CA SER A 294 -0.57 -14.20 -12.40
C SER A 294 -0.95 -12.77 -12.05
N ILE A 295 -0.27 -12.22 -11.05
CA ILE A 295 -0.50 -10.87 -10.53
C ILE A 295 0.72 -9.99 -10.81
N PRO A 296 0.55 -8.69 -11.12
CA PRO A 296 1.68 -7.77 -11.28
C PRO A 296 2.56 -7.69 -10.02
N GLY A 297 3.87 -7.54 -10.23
CA GLY A 297 4.85 -7.33 -9.15
C GLY A 297 5.70 -8.55 -8.81
N HIS A 298 6.79 -8.32 -8.08
CA HIS A 298 7.73 -9.34 -7.64
C HIS A 298 7.19 -10.13 -6.43
N ARG A 299 7.86 -11.22 -6.05
CA ARG A 299 7.55 -11.96 -4.82
C ARG A 299 7.76 -11.06 -3.60
N ASN A 300 6.89 -11.14 -2.60
CA ASN A 300 6.85 -10.33 -1.38
C ASN A 300 6.50 -8.84 -1.58
N CYS A 301 5.94 -8.46 -2.74
CA CYS A 301 5.46 -7.10 -2.94
C CYS A 301 4.05 -6.89 -2.35
N LEU A 302 3.72 -5.66 -1.96
CA LEU A 302 2.41 -5.27 -1.45
C LEU A 302 1.43 -4.96 -2.60
N VAL A 303 0.32 -5.67 -2.62
CA VAL A 303 -0.74 -5.58 -3.62
C VAL A 303 -2.01 -5.00 -3.01
N LYS A 304 -2.76 -4.22 -3.80
CA LYS A 304 -4.08 -3.72 -3.46
C LYS A 304 -5.11 -4.64 -4.10
N VAL A 305 -6.02 -5.22 -3.31
CA VAL A 305 -7.07 -6.12 -3.77
C VAL A 305 -8.42 -5.46 -3.54
N THR A 306 -9.27 -5.43 -4.56
CA THR A 306 -10.65 -4.91 -4.51
C THR A 306 -11.60 -5.86 -5.19
N ASP A 307 -12.88 -5.77 -4.87
CA ASP A 307 -13.93 -6.38 -5.69
C ASP A 307 -13.80 -5.92 -7.15
N THR A 308 -14.17 -6.78 -8.09
CA THR A 308 -14.01 -6.47 -9.52
C THR A 308 -14.98 -5.39 -9.99
N VAL A 309 -14.51 -4.50 -10.87
CA VAL A 309 -15.34 -3.46 -11.48
C VAL A 309 -16.05 -3.97 -12.75
N LEU A 310 -15.69 -5.16 -13.25
CA LEU A 310 -16.22 -5.70 -14.49
C LEU A 310 -17.74 -6.01 -14.37
N PRO A 311 -18.60 -5.46 -15.25
CA PRO A 311 -20.06 -5.63 -15.16
C PRO A 311 -20.51 -7.09 -15.15
N ALA A 312 -19.85 -7.95 -15.93
CA ALA A 312 -20.20 -9.37 -16.06
C ALA A 312 -20.14 -10.16 -14.74
N TYR A 313 -19.47 -9.65 -13.70
CA TYR A 313 -19.27 -10.33 -12.43
C TYR A 313 -19.88 -9.58 -11.24
N GLN A 314 -20.59 -8.47 -11.47
CA GLN A 314 -21.21 -7.70 -10.39
C GLN A 314 -22.35 -8.48 -9.73
N ASP A 315 -23.11 -9.25 -10.53
CA ASP A 315 -24.24 -10.05 -10.06
C ASP A 315 -23.82 -11.37 -9.36
N ASN A 316 -22.56 -11.78 -9.51
CA ASN A 316 -22.02 -12.97 -8.85
C ASN A 316 -21.81 -12.75 -7.34
N LEU A 317 -21.90 -11.50 -6.87
CA LEU A 317 -21.70 -11.11 -5.49
C LEU A 317 -23.01 -11.23 -4.68
N LYS A 318 -23.65 -12.41 -4.67
CA LYS A 318 -25.05 -12.54 -4.19
C LYS A 318 -25.25 -12.36 -2.67
N ASN A 319 -24.19 -12.29 -1.86
CA ASN A 319 -24.19 -11.82 -0.45
C ASN A 319 -22.75 -11.84 0.11
N PRO A 320 -21.90 -10.85 -0.22
CA PRO A 320 -20.57 -10.76 0.38
C PRO A 320 -20.70 -10.43 1.88
N PRO A 321 -19.70 -10.77 2.72
CA PRO A 321 -19.63 -10.19 4.05
C PRO A 321 -19.52 -8.66 3.92
N PHE A 322 -20.46 -7.94 4.53
CA PHE A 322 -20.66 -6.52 4.39
C PHE A 322 -20.87 -5.88 5.77
N PRO A 323 -20.21 -4.74 6.09
CA PRO A 323 -19.21 -4.00 5.30
C PRO A 323 -17.85 -4.71 5.17
N THR A 324 -17.56 -5.63 6.10
CA THR A 324 -16.41 -6.54 6.08
C THR A 324 -16.75 -7.80 6.87
N PHE A 325 -15.85 -8.80 6.88
CA PHE A 325 -15.94 -9.95 7.77
C PHE A 325 -15.44 -9.59 9.18
N PHE A 326 -16.20 -9.95 10.21
CA PHE A 326 -15.84 -9.81 11.62
C PHE A 326 -15.66 -11.19 12.23
N ALA A 327 -14.46 -11.48 12.76
CA ALA A 327 -14.15 -12.78 13.34
C ALA A 327 -14.93 -13.08 14.63
N ASP A 328 -15.40 -12.03 15.33
CA ASP A 328 -16.17 -12.16 16.58
C ASP A 328 -17.58 -12.72 16.37
N THR A 329 -18.13 -12.63 15.15
CA THR A 329 -19.55 -12.97 14.88
C THR A 329 -19.73 -14.40 14.42
N GLU A 330 -18.82 -14.91 13.58
CA GLU A 330 -18.95 -16.21 12.93
C GLU A 330 -17.59 -16.92 12.90
N GLU A 331 -17.54 -18.14 13.43
CA GLU A 331 -16.39 -19.02 13.25
C GLU A 331 -16.51 -19.74 11.90
N LEU A 332 -15.50 -19.54 11.04
CA LEU A 332 -15.41 -20.19 9.74
C LEU A 332 -14.44 -21.38 9.79
N PRO A 333 -14.62 -22.39 8.92
CA PRO A 333 -13.62 -23.42 8.71
C PRO A 333 -12.24 -22.84 8.38
N ASP A 334 -11.18 -23.57 8.75
CA ASP A 334 -9.78 -23.17 8.48
C ASP A 334 -9.53 -22.82 7.01
N GLU A 335 -10.17 -23.56 6.10
CA GLU A 335 -10.07 -23.36 4.66
C GLU A 335 -11.45 -23.38 4.00
N LEU A 336 -11.70 -22.39 3.14
CA LEU A 336 -12.88 -22.29 2.29
C LEU A 336 -12.47 -22.57 0.85
N TYR A 337 -13.12 -23.52 0.20
CA TYR A 337 -12.85 -23.92 -1.18
C TYR A 337 -14.01 -23.55 -2.11
N ASP A 338 -13.68 -23.26 -3.37
CA ASP A 338 -14.65 -23.18 -4.45
C ASP A 338 -15.21 -24.57 -4.79
N GLU A 339 -16.47 -24.66 -5.23
CA GLU A 339 -17.15 -25.93 -5.50
C GLU A 339 -16.44 -26.80 -6.55
N GLU A 340 -15.82 -26.15 -7.54
CA GLU A 340 -15.12 -26.79 -8.66
C GLU A 340 -13.71 -27.29 -8.28
N LEU A 341 -13.19 -26.86 -7.13
CA LEU A 341 -11.83 -27.13 -6.69
C LEU A 341 -11.73 -28.51 -6.04
N PHE A 342 -10.73 -29.29 -6.44
CA PHE A 342 -10.45 -30.58 -5.82
C PHE A 342 -9.78 -30.37 -4.46
N GLN A 343 -10.30 -30.99 -3.40
CA GLN A 343 -9.69 -30.96 -2.08
C GLN A 343 -8.72 -32.13 -1.94
N PHE A 344 -7.52 -31.90 -1.39
CA PHE A 344 -6.51 -32.96 -1.27
C PHE A 344 -6.90 -34.10 -0.31
N THR A 345 -7.92 -33.88 0.52
CA THR A 345 -8.51 -34.89 1.41
C THR A 345 -9.51 -35.80 0.70
N GLU A 346 -10.03 -35.40 -0.47
CA GLU A 346 -10.96 -36.20 -1.26
C GLU A 346 -10.24 -37.37 -1.96
N PRO A 347 -10.94 -38.47 -2.27
CA PRO A 347 -10.37 -39.58 -3.01
C PRO A 347 -9.90 -39.14 -4.41
N SER A 348 -8.93 -39.86 -4.96
CA SER A 348 -8.40 -39.57 -6.30
C SER A 348 -9.51 -39.54 -7.36
N ILE A 349 -9.45 -38.55 -8.25
CA ILE A 349 -10.46 -38.35 -9.31
C ILE A 349 -10.47 -39.56 -10.25
N ALA A 350 -11.57 -40.31 -10.29
CA ALA A 350 -11.82 -41.36 -11.25
C ALA A 350 -12.64 -40.79 -12.42
N LEU A 351 -11.97 -40.49 -13.54
CA LEU A 351 -12.66 -40.09 -14.77
C LEU A 351 -13.16 -41.35 -15.47
N SER A 352 -14.46 -41.62 -15.38
CA SER A 352 -15.08 -42.65 -16.22
C SER A 352 -14.94 -42.22 -17.68
N LYS A 353 -14.29 -43.03 -18.52
CA LYS A 353 -14.30 -42.82 -19.96
C LYS A 353 -15.77 -42.89 -20.41
N SER A 354 -16.30 -41.76 -20.89
CA SER A 354 -17.59 -41.71 -21.58
C SER A 354 -17.40 -42.10 -23.04
#